data_AF-A0A7R8ZT94-F1
#
_entry.id   AF-A0A7R8ZT94-F1
#
_cell.length_a   1.000
_cell.length_b   1.000
_cell.length_c   1.000
_cell.angle_alpha   90.00
_cell.angle_beta   90.00
_cell.angle_gamma   90.00
#
_symmetry.space_group_name_H-M   'P 1'
#
loop_
_entity.id
_entity.type
_entity.pdbx_description
1 polymer ?
#
loop_
_entity_poly.entity_id
_entity_poly.type
_entity_poly.pdbx_seq_one_letter_code
_entity_poly.pdbx_strand_id
1 'polypeptide(L)'
;MEVVSDAEAVMEEADILPFPGKLLVRFHYDSDSQILHVHVVQGFDIKGKQQQLEESPDTFVKLFLLPDNINSQQTPLIPADRNPVYDAQFQFPLVEEDFSSPRSLVFYIYAVLNFSATELLAEAEVPLRTIPLFEDCEKTLQLEDLSSQVSKLC
;
A
#
# COMPACT_ATOMS: atom_id res chain seq x y z
N MET A 1 49.18 35.89 -5.92
CA MET A 1 49.16 34.53 -6.48
C MET A 1 47.89 33.91 -5.93
N GLU A 2 46.84 33.91 -6.75
CA GLU A 2 45.60 33.18 -6.49
C GLU A 2 45.83 31.69 -6.76
N VAL A 3 45.31 30.84 -5.87
CA VAL A 3 44.61 29.56 -6.12
C VAL A 3 43.91 29.22 -4.78
N VAL A 4 42.61 29.48 -4.61
CA VAL A 4 41.44 28.56 -4.78
C VAL A 4 41.76 27.10 -4.40
N SER A 5 41.18 26.61 -3.28
CA SER A 5 40.02 25.67 -3.22
C SER A 5 40.49 24.21 -3.36
N ASP A 6 39.91 23.16 -2.79
CA ASP A 6 38.56 22.81 -2.33
C ASP A 6 38.70 21.73 -1.24
N ALA A 7 37.87 21.74 -0.19
CA ALA A 7 36.60 21.01 -0.09
C ALA A 7 36.75 19.47 -0.15
N GLU A 8 36.46 18.82 0.97
CA GLU A 8 35.76 17.54 0.98
C GLU A 8 35.12 17.31 2.36
N ALA A 9 33.96 17.94 2.52
CA ALA A 9 32.95 17.50 3.46
C ALA A 9 31.63 17.55 2.70
N VAL A 10 31.47 16.64 1.76
CA VAL A 10 30.14 16.33 1.21
C VAL A 10 29.64 15.17 2.04
N MET A 11 28.98 15.50 3.16
CA MET A 11 28.02 14.57 3.73
C MET A 11 26.91 14.46 2.69
N GLU A 12 26.87 13.36 1.96
CA GLU A 12 25.66 12.97 1.24
C GLU A 12 24.57 12.73 2.30
N GLU A 13 23.74 13.74 2.54
CA GLU A 13 22.40 13.53 3.05
C GLU A 13 21.69 12.68 2.00
N ALA A 14 21.78 11.36 2.15
CA ALA A 14 21.05 10.43 1.31
C ALA A 14 19.56 10.75 1.47
N ASP A 15 18.97 11.20 0.37
CA ASP A 15 17.57 11.58 0.22
C ASP A 15 16.64 10.55 0.85
N ILE A 16 16.20 10.79 2.08
CA ILE A 16 15.05 10.11 2.67
C ILE A 16 13.81 10.70 1.97
N LEU A 17 13.49 10.19 0.78
CA LEU A 17 12.17 10.44 0.20
C LEU A 17 11.14 9.70 1.08
N PRO A 18 10.19 10.41 1.71
CA PRO A 18 9.55 9.97 2.96
C PRO A 18 8.45 8.91 2.82
N PHE A 19 8.16 8.37 1.63
CA PHE A 19 7.02 7.46 1.42
C PHE A 19 7.38 6.26 0.51
N PRO A 20 6.96 5.03 0.88
CA PRO A 20 7.27 3.79 0.15
C PRO A 20 6.51 3.57 -1.17
N GLY A 21 5.69 4.54 -1.61
CA GLY A 21 4.98 4.52 -2.89
C GLY A 21 3.50 4.88 -2.75
N LYS A 22 2.70 4.56 -3.78
CA LYS A 22 1.24 4.75 -3.78
C LYS A 22 0.52 3.52 -4.32
N LEU A 23 -0.77 3.39 -3.99
CA LEU A 23 -1.64 2.33 -4.49
C LEU A 23 -2.93 2.92 -5.06
N LEU A 24 -3.25 2.61 -6.31
CA LEU A 24 -4.53 2.94 -6.94
C LEU A 24 -5.57 1.87 -6.63
N VAL A 25 -6.68 2.28 -6.03
CA VAL A 25 -7.77 1.39 -5.65
C VAL A 25 -9.09 2.00 -6.10
N ARG A 26 -9.99 1.17 -6.63
CA ARG A 26 -11.38 1.54 -6.89
C ARG A 26 -12.32 0.83 -5.93
N PHE A 27 -13.40 1.52 -5.59
CA PHE A 27 -14.45 1.04 -4.71
C PHE A 27 -15.79 1.24 -5.39
N HIS A 28 -16.65 0.23 -5.29
CA HIS A 28 -18.03 0.29 -5.74
C HIS A 28 -18.88 -0.49 -4.74
N TYR A 29 -19.93 0.12 -4.20
CA TYR A 29 -20.86 -0.57 -3.32
C TYR A 29 -22.16 -0.86 -4.06
N ASP A 30 -22.55 -2.13 -4.09
CA ASP A 30 -23.84 -2.57 -4.60
C ASP A 30 -24.79 -2.75 -3.40
N SER A 31 -25.75 -1.83 -3.27
CA SER A 31 -26.76 -1.85 -2.20
C SER A 31 -27.77 -2.99 -2.35
N ASP A 32 -28.03 -3.44 -3.57
CA ASP A 32 -29.02 -4.52 -3.82
C ASP A 32 -28.48 -5.86 -3.35
N SER A 33 -27.18 -6.11 -3.55
CA SER A 33 -26.50 -7.33 -3.10
C SER A 33 -25.79 -7.20 -1.75
N GLN A 34 -25.66 -5.98 -1.21
CA GLN A 34 -24.91 -5.67 0.00
C GLN A 34 -23.43 -6.09 -0.09
N ILE A 35 -22.80 -5.78 -1.22
CA ILE A 35 -21.41 -6.14 -1.51
C ILE A 35 -20.59 -4.87 -1.79
N LEU A 36 -19.48 -4.71 -1.06
CA LEU A 36 -18.43 -3.78 -1.43
C LEU A 36 -17.43 -4.47 -2.36
N HIS A 37 -17.36 -3.98 -3.59
CA HIS A 37 -16.34 -4.34 -4.57
C HIS A 37 -15.11 -3.46 -4.37
N VAL A 38 -13.95 -4.11 -4.25
CA VAL A 38 -12.64 -3.45 -4.12
C VAL A 38 -11.76 -3.92 -5.26
N HIS A 39 -11.28 -3.00 -6.08
CA HIS A 39 -10.39 -3.28 -7.20
C HIS A 39 -9.03 -2.67 -6.91
N VAL A 40 -8.04 -3.52 -6.64
CA VAL A 40 -6.64 -3.10 -6.53
C VAL A 40 -6.07 -3.03 -7.94
N VAL A 41 -5.86 -1.81 -8.42
CA VAL A 41 -5.53 -1.54 -9.82
C VAL A 41 -4.02 -1.66 -10.03
N GLN A 42 -3.26 -0.75 -9.42
CA GLN A 42 -1.84 -0.58 -9.72
C GLN A 42 -1.09 0.08 -8.55
N GLY A 43 0.14 -0.36 -8.33
CA GLY A 43 1.11 0.35 -7.48
C GLY A 43 1.89 1.41 -8.27
N PHE A 44 2.37 2.46 -7.60
CA PHE A 44 3.23 3.48 -8.20
C PHE A 44 4.47 3.73 -7.35
N ASP A 45 5.63 3.69 -7.98
CA ASP A 45 6.94 3.90 -7.36
C ASP A 45 7.10 3.11 -6.04
N ILE A 46 6.71 1.84 -6.05
CA ILE A 46 6.87 0.96 -4.88
C ILE A 46 8.35 0.71 -4.65
N LYS A 47 8.85 1.14 -3.49
CA LYS A 47 10.25 1.00 -3.09
C LYS A 47 10.42 -0.17 -2.14
N GLY A 48 11.41 -1.01 -2.39
CA GLY A 48 11.86 -2.00 -1.42
C GLY A 48 12.60 -1.35 -0.26
N LYS A 49 12.65 -1.99 0.91
CA LYS A 49 13.37 -1.46 2.09
C LYS A 49 14.87 -1.31 1.89
N GLN A 50 15.46 -2.08 0.96
CA GLN A 50 16.85 -1.93 0.56
C GLN A 50 16.92 -1.41 -0.87
N GLN A 51 17.31 -0.15 -1.00
CA GLN A 51 17.62 0.49 -2.29
C GLN A 51 18.81 -0.16 -3.02
N GLN A 52 19.56 -1.05 -2.36
CA GLN A 52 20.75 -1.72 -2.89
C GLN A 52 20.46 -3.00 -3.70
N LEU A 53 19.21 -3.43 -3.80
CA LEU A 53 18.83 -4.47 -4.75
C LEU A 53 18.79 -3.84 -6.16
N GLU A 54 19.60 -4.36 -7.08
CA GLU A 54 19.61 -3.90 -8.48
C GLU A 54 18.25 -4.11 -9.16
N GLU A 55 17.49 -5.12 -8.70
CA GLU A 55 16.18 -5.48 -9.22
C GLU A 55 15.08 -5.19 -8.20
N SER A 56 13.92 -4.76 -8.69
CA SER A 56 12.75 -4.58 -7.82
C SER A 56 12.27 -5.94 -7.34
N PRO A 57 11.79 -6.09 -6.09
CA PRO A 57 11.27 -7.36 -5.62
C PRO A 57 9.94 -7.70 -6.31
N ASP A 58 9.59 -8.99 -6.33
CA ASP A 58 8.25 -9.42 -6.72
C ASP A 58 7.26 -9.01 -5.64
N THR A 59 6.09 -8.47 -6.02
CA THR A 59 5.14 -7.89 -5.06
C THR A 59 3.72 -8.42 -5.20
N PHE A 60 3.00 -8.47 -4.08
CA PHE A 60 1.56 -8.70 -4.04
C PHE A 60 0.92 -7.86 -2.92
N VAL A 61 -0.37 -7.55 -3.05
CA VAL A 61 -1.12 -6.83 -2.02
C VAL A 61 -2.06 -7.79 -1.29
N LYS A 62 -2.04 -7.72 0.03
CA LYS A 62 -2.96 -8.44 0.92
C LYS A 62 -3.93 -7.46 1.55
N LEU A 63 -5.22 -7.77 1.50
CA LEU A 63 -6.30 -6.93 1.97
C LEU A 63 -6.96 -7.53 3.20
N PHE A 64 -7.27 -6.69 4.18
CA PHE A 64 -8.01 -7.05 5.38
C PHE A 64 -9.15 -6.06 5.60
N LEU A 65 -10.31 -6.56 6.01
CA LEU A 65 -11.37 -5.74 6.56
C LEU A 65 -11.27 -5.78 8.08
N LEU A 66 -10.89 -4.68 8.72
CA LEU A 66 -10.83 -4.60 10.18
C LEU A 66 -12.20 -4.23 10.77
N PRO A 67 -12.56 -4.76 11.96
CA PRO A 67 -11.74 -5.62 12.84
C PRO A 67 -11.75 -7.12 12.47
N ASP A 68 -12.46 -7.50 11.41
CA ASP A 68 -12.64 -8.89 10.93
C ASP A 68 -11.34 -9.44 10.29
N ASN A 69 -10.24 -9.42 11.05
CA ASN A 69 -8.88 -9.75 10.64
C ASN A 69 -8.64 -11.23 10.30
N ILE A 70 -9.71 -12.02 10.15
CA ILE A 70 -9.68 -13.48 9.95
C ILE A 70 -9.59 -13.83 8.46
N ASN A 71 -10.25 -13.06 7.58
CA ASN A 71 -10.38 -13.39 6.15
C ASN A 71 -9.64 -12.37 5.28
N SER A 72 -8.34 -12.61 5.08
CA SER A 72 -7.56 -11.83 4.13
C SER A 72 -7.74 -12.31 2.71
N GLN A 73 -7.78 -11.39 1.75
CA GLN A 73 -7.71 -11.69 0.32
C GLN A 73 -6.39 -11.15 -0.25
N GLN A 74 -5.88 -11.67 -1.36
CA GLN A 74 -4.62 -11.18 -1.94
C GLN A 74 -4.63 -11.15 -3.46
N THR A 75 -3.83 -10.26 -4.02
CA THR A 75 -3.60 -10.16 -5.48
C THR A 75 -2.72 -11.32 -5.97
N PRO A 76 -2.66 -11.54 -7.29
CA PRO A 76 -1.56 -12.27 -7.90
C PRO A 76 -0.20 -11.61 -7.57
N LEU A 77 0.87 -12.41 -7.67
CA LEU A 77 2.25 -11.94 -7.56
C LEU A 77 2.67 -11.30 -8.88
N ILE A 78 3.18 -10.06 -8.82
CA ILE A 78 3.71 -9.33 -9.97
C ILE A 78 5.24 -9.27 -9.85
N PRO A 79 5.99 -9.81 -10.83
CA PRO A 79 7.43 -9.92 -10.72
C PRO A 79 8.14 -8.60 -11.04
N ALA A 80 9.14 -8.27 -10.24
CA ALA A 80 10.14 -7.22 -10.45
C ALA A 80 9.67 -5.90 -11.12
N ASP A 81 8.56 -5.32 -10.63
CA ASP A 81 8.03 -4.05 -11.15
C ASP A 81 7.78 -3.04 -10.02
N ARG A 82 8.22 -1.79 -10.22
CA ARG A 82 7.95 -0.66 -9.29
C ARG A 82 6.58 -0.05 -9.50
N ASN A 83 5.92 -0.34 -10.61
CA ASN A 83 4.57 0.13 -10.93
C ASN A 83 3.63 -1.05 -11.24
N PRO A 84 3.59 -2.08 -10.36
CA PRO A 84 2.94 -3.35 -10.65
C PRO A 84 1.45 -3.15 -10.92
N VAL A 85 0.96 -3.68 -12.04
CA VAL A 85 -0.46 -3.74 -12.36
C VAL A 85 -1.03 -5.03 -11.77
N TYR A 86 -1.77 -4.92 -10.68
CA TYR A 86 -2.35 -6.06 -9.98
C TYR A 86 -3.67 -6.52 -10.61
N ASP A 87 -4.47 -5.55 -11.07
CA ASP A 87 -5.79 -5.73 -11.70
C ASP A 87 -6.67 -6.80 -11.01
N ALA A 88 -6.77 -6.73 -9.69
CA ALA A 88 -7.40 -7.77 -8.87
C ALA A 88 -8.65 -7.23 -8.16
N GLN A 89 -9.76 -7.95 -8.29
CA GLN A 89 -11.05 -7.58 -7.72
C GLN A 89 -11.43 -8.49 -6.55
N PHE A 90 -11.95 -7.87 -5.49
CA PHE A 90 -12.34 -8.51 -4.24
C PHE A 90 -13.75 -8.08 -3.86
N GLN A 91 -14.46 -8.95 -3.15
CA GLN A 91 -15.81 -8.70 -2.66
C GLN A 91 -15.83 -8.85 -1.15
N PHE A 92 -16.46 -7.88 -0.49
CA PHE A 92 -16.69 -7.89 0.96
C PHE A 92 -18.19 -7.72 1.22
N PRO A 93 -18.85 -8.77 1.75
CA PRO A 93 -20.24 -8.64 2.21
C PRO A 93 -20.30 -7.61 3.33
N LEU A 94 -21.04 -6.53 3.12
CA LEU A 94 -21.15 -5.40 4.04
C LEU A 94 -22.56 -4.83 3.97
N VAL A 95 -23.21 -4.68 5.12
CA VAL A 95 -24.49 -3.96 5.21
C VAL A 95 -24.25 -2.46 5.33
N GLU A 96 -25.23 -1.62 4.99
CA GLU A 96 -25.05 -0.16 5.02
C GLU A 96 -24.65 0.36 6.41
N GLU A 97 -25.11 -0.29 7.49
CA GLU A 97 -24.75 0.07 8.86
C GLU A 97 -23.25 -0.10 9.14
N ASP A 98 -22.56 -1.01 8.43
CA ASP A 98 -21.13 -1.25 8.61
C ASP A 98 -20.28 -0.03 8.21
N PHE A 99 -20.75 0.79 7.27
CA PHE A 99 -20.04 2.01 6.85
C PHE A 99 -20.07 3.12 7.91
N SER A 100 -21.03 3.07 8.83
CA SER A 100 -21.10 3.99 9.97
C SER A 100 -20.30 3.51 11.17
N SER A 101 -19.85 2.25 11.15
CA SER A 101 -19.06 1.63 12.22
C SER A 101 -17.55 1.92 12.04
N PRO A 102 -16.71 1.74 13.09
CA PRO A 102 -15.27 1.94 12.99
C PRO A 102 -14.59 0.75 12.27
N ARG A 103 -14.94 0.54 11.00
CA ARG A 103 -14.34 -0.45 10.10
C ARG A 103 -13.44 0.24 9.08
N SER A 104 -12.39 -0.48 8.68
CA SER A 104 -11.42 -0.01 7.68
C SER A 104 -10.96 -1.14 6.78
N LEU A 105 -10.66 -0.82 5.53
CA LEU A 105 -9.87 -1.69 4.66
C LEU A 105 -8.40 -1.37 4.84
N VAL A 106 -7.59 -2.39 5.09
CA VAL A 106 -6.13 -2.29 5.20
C VAL A 106 -5.50 -3.05 4.06
N PHE A 107 -4.52 -2.43 3.42
CA PHE A 107 -3.77 -2.94 2.29
C PHE A 107 -2.30 -3.09 2.70
N TYR A 108 -1.78 -4.31 2.62
CA TYR A 108 -0.40 -4.64 2.96
C TYR A 108 0.35 -5.08 1.71
N ILE A 109 1.44 -4.39 1.39
CA ILE A 109 2.25 -4.65 0.21
C ILE A 109 3.42 -5.53 0.65
N TYR A 110 3.44 -6.77 0.17
CA TYR A 110 4.50 -7.72 0.47
C TYR A 110 5.48 -7.84 -0.69
N ALA A 111 6.77 -7.96 -0.36
CA ALA A 111 7.83 -8.40 -1.25
C ALA A 111 8.15 -9.87 -1.02
N VAL A 112 8.36 -10.63 -2.10
CA VAL A 112 8.94 -11.98 -2.04
C VAL A 112 10.44 -11.85 -2.32
N LEU A 113 11.27 -12.17 -1.32
CA LEU A 113 12.72 -11.92 -1.39
C LEU A 113 13.50 -13.12 -1.95
N ASN A 114 13.19 -14.33 -1.46
CA ASN A 114 13.71 -15.62 -1.94
C ASN A 114 12.95 -16.76 -1.25
N PHE A 115 12.95 -17.98 -1.80
CA PHE A 115 12.55 -19.25 -1.15
C PHE A 115 11.45 -19.16 -0.06
N SER A 116 10.32 -18.52 -0.37
CA SER A 116 9.16 -18.33 0.53
C SER A 116 9.30 -17.32 1.68
N ALA A 117 10.42 -16.60 1.78
CA ALA A 117 10.54 -15.44 2.65
C ALA A 117 9.78 -14.25 2.05
N THR A 118 8.81 -13.75 2.82
CA THR A 118 8.04 -12.54 2.49
C THR A 118 8.34 -11.45 3.49
N GLU A 119 8.46 -10.23 3.00
CA GLU A 119 8.65 -9.05 3.82
C GLU A 119 7.49 -8.06 3.57
N LEU A 120 6.90 -7.54 4.64
CA LEU A 120 5.96 -6.43 4.53
C LEU A 120 6.75 -5.15 4.23
N LEU A 121 6.52 -4.58 3.06
CA LEU A 121 7.15 -3.34 2.61
C LEU A 121 6.45 -2.13 3.18
N ALA A 122 5.13 -2.05 2.97
CA ALA A 122 4.35 -0.88 3.30
C ALA A 122 2.87 -1.21 3.51
N GLU A 123 2.13 -0.24 4.04
CA GLU A 123 0.71 -0.36 4.29
C GLU A 123 -0.10 0.87 3.86
N ALA A 124 -1.40 0.71 3.69
CA ALA A 124 -2.36 1.80 3.65
C ALA A 124 -3.67 1.39 4.31
N GLU A 125 -4.35 2.34 4.95
CA GLU A 125 -5.66 2.13 5.57
C GLU A 125 -6.69 3.11 5.02
N VAL A 126 -7.88 2.60 4.71
CA VAL A 126 -9.04 3.40 4.29
C VAL A 126 -10.21 3.10 5.21
N PRO A 127 -10.61 4.04 6.09
CA PRO A 127 -11.83 3.87 6.87
C PRO A 127 -13.05 3.85 5.93
N LEU A 128 -13.94 2.88 6.12
CA LEU A 128 -15.08 2.66 5.22
C LEU A 128 -15.98 3.90 5.11
N ARG A 129 -16.19 4.62 6.22
CA ARG A 129 -16.94 5.89 6.26
C ARG A 129 -16.44 6.99 5.30
N THR A 130 -15.22 6.86 4.78
CA THR A 130 -14.63 7.84 3.85
C THR A 130 -14.85 7.48 2.39
N ILE A 131 -15.42 6.31 2.11
CA ILE A 131 -15.70 5.82 0.76
C ILE A 131 -17.13 6.27 0.40
N PRO A 132 -17.32 7.04 -0.67
CA PRO A 132 -18.65 7.33 -1.20
C PRO A 132 -19.37 6.02 -1.57
N LEU A 133 -20.57 5.80 -1.02
CA LEU A 133 -21.32 4.55 -1.20
C LEU A 133 -22.13 4.50 -2.49
N PHE A 134 -22.56 5.67 -2.96
CA PHE A 134 -23.54 5.77 -4.06
C PHE A 134 -22.89 6.11 -5.40
N GLU A 135 -21.56 6.11 -5.45
CA GLU A 135 -20.77 6.49 -6.62
C GLU A 135 -19.51 5.63 -6.69
N ASP A 136 -19.06 5.35 -7.91
CA ASP A 136 -17.75 4.74 -8.12
C ASP A 136 -16.67 5.66 -7.58
N CYS A 137 -15.82 5.13 -6.70
CA CYS A 137 -14.76 5.90 -6.07
C CYS A 137 -13.40 5.33 -6.45
N GLU A 138 -12.59 6.13 -7.15
CA GLU A 138 -11.18 5.85 -7.37
C GLU A 138 -10.32 6.67 -6.39
N LYS A 139 -9.42 6.01 -5.66
CA LYS A 139 -8.50 6.66 -4.73
C LYS A 139 -7.07 6.20 -4.98
N THR A 140 -6.16 7.18 -4.96
CA THR A 140 -4.72 6.92 -4.83
C THR A 140 -4.34 7.02 -3.37
N LEU A 141 -4.02 5.88 -2.76
CA LEU A 141 -3.61 5.76 -1.36
C LEU A 141 -2.11 6.00 -1.24
N GLN A 142 -1.69 6.84 -0.28
CA GLN A 142 -0.28 6.93 0.10
C GLN A 142 0.08 5.70 0.92
N LEU A 143 1.21 5.08 0.61
CA LEU A 143 1.74 3.99 1.40
C LEU A 143 2.53 4.57 2.59
N GLU A 144 2.40 3.94 3.75
CA GLU A 144 3.12 4.27 4.97
C GLU A 144 4.14 3.16 5.31
N ASP A 145 5.30 3.57 5.83
CA ASP A 145 6.27 2.65 6.41
C ASP A 145 5.81 2.16 7.77
N LEU A 146 5.99 0.86 8.03
CA LEU A 146 5.62 0.22 9.31
C LEU A 146 6.36 0.79 10.52
N SER A 147 7.54 1.41 10.33
CA SER A 147 8.28 2.06 11.42
C SER A 147 7.49 3.19 12.07
N SER A 148 6.54 3.78 11.34
CA SER A 148 5.68 4.88 11.79
C SER A 148 4.62 4.44 12.81
N GLN A 149 4.33 3.13 12.91
CA GLN A 149 3.42 2.60 13.94
C GLN A 149 4.07 2.55 15.33
N VAL A 150 5.40 2.37 15.42
CA VAL A 150 6.11 2.35 16.72
C VAL A 150 5.99 3.70 17.44
N SER A 151 5.94 4.81 16.70
CA SER A 151 5.73 6.16 17.23
C SER A 151 4.29 6.48 17.63
N LYS A 152 3.28 5.69 17.22
CA LYS A 152 1.88 5.90 17.61
C LYS A 152 1.51 5.16 18.91
N LEU A 153 2.45 4.40 19.48
CA LEU A 153 2.31 3.66 20.74
C LEU A 153 3.20 4.17 21.89
N CYS A 154 3.91 5.30 21.71
CA CYS A 154 4.75 5.92 22.73
C CYS A 154 4.22 7.31 23.14
#